data_AF-A0A9R1I4H0-F1
#
_entry.id   AF-A0A9R1I4H0-F1
#
_cell.length_a   1.000
_cell.length_b   1.000
_cell.length_c   1.000
_cell.angle_alpha   90.00
_cell.angle_beta   90.00
_cell.angle_gamma   90.00
#
_symmetry.space_group_name_H-M   'P 1'
#
loop_
_entity.id
_entity.type
_entity.pdbx_description
1 polymer ?
#
loop_
_entity_poly.entity_id
_entity_poly.type
_entity_poly.pdbx_seq_one_letter_code
_entity_poly.pdbx_strand_id
1 'polypeptide(L)'
;MVVALSTGWFKNMARCGHRIKISANGKSVYAKVVDECDSVYGCDEDHNYEPPCANNIVDASPAVWNALGLDQNVGMEGITWSDE
;
A
#
# COMPACT_ATOMS: atom_id res chain seq x y z
N MET A 1 12.03 -1.20 0.69
CA MET A 1 10.68 -1.04 1.24
C MET A 1 9.87 -0.27 0.24
N VAL A 2 8.86 -0.93 -0.30
CA VAL A 2 8.02 -0.41 -1.37
C VAL A 2 6.56 -0.66 -1.03
N VAL A 3 5.69 0.15 -1.64
CA VAL A 3 4.24 0.07 -1.51
C VAL A 3 3.55 0.32 -2.84
N ALA A 4 2.35 -0.23 -2.97
CA ALA A 4 1.33 0.23 -3.90
C ALA A 4 0.28 1.08 -3.16
N LEU A 5 -0.35 2.02 -3.86
CA LEU A 5 -1.43 2.84 -3.29
C LEU A 5 -2.72 2.62 -4.06
N SER A 6 -3.87 2.61 -3.38
CA SER A 6 -5.18 2.65 -4.05
C SER A 6 -5.23 3.72 -5.13
N THR A 7 -5.92 3.46 -6.24
CA THR A 7 -6.02 4.36 -7.41
C THR A 7 -6.14 5.85 -7.06
N GLY A 8 -7.07 6.19 -6.16
CA GLY A 8 -7.29 7.59 -5.73
C GLY A 8 -6.07 8.22 -5.05
N TRP A 9 -5.30 7.45 -4.29
CA TRP A 9 -4.06 7.89 -3.64
C TRP A 9 -2.85 7.79 -4.56
N PHE A 10 -2.77 6.79 -5.46
CA PHE A 10 -1.72 6.72 -6.48
C PHE A 10 -1.73 7.94 -7.40
N LYS A 11 -2.94 8.48 -7.65
CA LYS A 11 -3.17 9.77 -8.31
C LYS A 11 -2.54 9.81 -9.71
N ASN A 12 -2.87 8.83 -10.55
CA ASN A 12 -2.38 8.72 -11.92
C ASN A 12 -0.85 8.89 -11.99
N MET A 13 -0.11 8.07 -11.24
CA MET A 13 1.35 8.10 -11.12
C MET A 13 1.96 9.35 -10.47
N ALA A 14 1.18 10.33 -10.01
CA ALA A 14 1.72 11.54 -9.40
C ALA A 14 2.52 11.28 -8.10
N ARG A 15 2.30 10.12 -7.45
CA ARG A 15 3.12 9.65 -6.31
C ARG A 15 4.16 8.60 -6.69
N CYS A 16 4.20 8.14 -7.94
CA CYS A 16 5.16 7.13 -8.36
C CYS A 16 6.60 7.64 -8.13
N GLY A 17 7.42 6.81 -7.48
CA GLY A 17 8.80 7.16 -7.17
C GLY A 17 9.00 7.99 -5.90
N HIS A 18 7.95 8.64 -5.39
CA HIS A 18 7.98 9.40 -4.14
C HIS A 18 7.98 8.46 -2.92
N ARG A 19 8.41 8.99 -1.77
CA ARG A 19 8.37 8.27 -0.51
C ARG A 19 7.17 8.77 0.31
N ILE A 20 6.56 7.84 1.02
CA ILE A 20 5.57 8.15 2.05
C ILE A 20 6.08 7.66 3.39
N LYS A 21 5.68 8.37 4.46
CA LYS A 21 5.91 7.92 5.83
C LYS A 21 4.68 7.13 6.28
N ILE A 22 4.87 5.87 6.66
CA ILE A 22 3.83 4.99 7.19
C ILE A 22 4.06 4.83 8.69
N SER A 23 3.00 4.92 9.49
CA SER A 23 3.08 4.77 10.95
C SER A 23 2.03 3.78 11.46
N ALA A 24 2.48 2.86 12.30
CA ALA A 24 1.65 1.90 13.03
C ALA A 24 2.43 1.37 14.24
N ASN A 25 1.70 0.88 15.25
CA ASN A 25 2.29 0.26 16.45
C ASN A 25 3.40 1.12 17.12
N GLY A 26 3.22 2.44 17.14
CA GLY A 26 4.20 3.40 17.68
C GLY A 26 5.52 3.53 16.89
N LYS A 27 5.63 2.88 15.73
CA LYS A 27 6.78 2.93 14.82
C LYS A 27 6.42 3.65 13.52
N SER A 28 7.44 4.13 12.83
CA SER A 28 7.29 4.70 11.49
C SER A 28 8.37 4.21 10.54
N VAL A 29 8.03 4.13 9.27
CA VAL A 29 8.95 3.75 8.20
C VAL A 29 8.69 4.54 6.93
N TYR A 30 9.74 4.81 6.16
CA TYR A 30 9.60 5.42 4.84
C TYR A 30 9.64 4.34 3.76
N ALA A 31 8.64 4.33 2.88
CA ALA A 31 8.54 3.41 1.77
C ALA A 31 8.35 4.16 0.45
N LYS A 32 8.94 3.63 -0.62
CA LYS A 32 8.79 4.21 -1.96
C LYS A 32 7.51 3.67 -2.60
N VAL A 33 6.70 4.55 -3.16
CA VAL A 33 5.54 4.17 -3.97
C VAL A 33 6.06 3.69 -5.33
N VAL A 34 5.73 2.46 -5.71
CA VAL A 34 6.21 1.85 -6.95
C VAL A 34 5.10 1.32 -7.84
N ASP A 35 3.87 1.23 -7.33
CA ASP A 35 2.76 0.62 -8.05
C ASP A 35 1.41 1.18 -7.61
N GLU A 36 0.37 0.80 -8.35
CA GLU A 36 -1.03 1.06 -8.05
C GLU A 36 -1.71 -0.21 -7.50
N CYS A 37 -2.51 -0.05 -6.45
CA CYS A 37 -3.49 -1.06 -6.06
C CYS A 37 -4.81 -0.70 -6.75
N ASP A 38 -5.11 -1.37 -7.87
CA ASP A 38 -6.22 -0.98 -8.75
C ASP A 38 -7.57 -1.17 -8.05
N SER A 39 -8.27 -0.06 -7.82
CA SER A 39 -9.58 -0.03 -7.15
C SER A 39 -10.74 0.21 -8.12
N VAL A 40 -10.48 0.14 -9.42
CA VAL A 40 -11.43 0.35 -10.52
C VAL A 40 -11.75 -0.97 -11.22
N TYR A 41 -10.74 -1.79 -11.50
CA TYR A 41 -10.86 -3.05 -12.24
C TYR A 41 -10.50 -4.27 -11.38
N GLY A 42 -10.99 -5.43 -11.79
CA GLY A 42 -10.87 -6.70 -11.08
C GLY A 42 -11.98 -7.68 -11.48
N CYS A 43 -11.97 -8.87 -10.88
CA CYS A 43 -12.89 -9.98 -11.19
C CYS A 43 -12.80 -10.47 -12.65
N ASP A 44 -11.65 -10.33 -13.29
CA ASP A 44 -11.37 -10.74 -14.66
C ASP A 44 -10.08 -11.57 -14.75
N GLU A 45 -9.75 -12.06 -15.95
CA GLU A 45 -8.58 -12.91 -16.18
C GLU A 45 -7.25 -12.19 -15.89
N ASP A 46 -7.16 -10.90 -16.25
CA ASP A 46 -5.94 -10.09 -16.06
C ASP A 46 -5.61 -9.91 -14.58
N HIS A 47 -6.62 -9.92 -13.71
CA HIS A 47 -6.50 -9.80 -12.26
C HIS A 47 -6.60 -11.14 -11.52
N ASN A 48 -6.41 -12.29 -12.19
CA ASN A 48 -6.57 -13.64 -11.61
C ASN A 48 -7.93 -13.85 -10.91
N TYR A 49 -8.98 -13.16 -11.37
CA TYR A 49 -10.30 -13.12 -10.77
C TYR A 49 -10.35 -12.59 -9.33
N GLU A 50 -9.30 -11.90 -8.87
CA GLU A 50 -9.30 -11.19 -7.59
C GLU A 50 -10.19 -9.94 -7.68
N PRO A 51 -10.89 -9.57 -6.58
CA PRO A 51 -11.70 -8.37 -6.58
C PRO A 51 -10.83 -7.10 -6.69
N PRO A 52 -11.40 -5.97 -7.16
CA PRO A 52 -10.73 -4.69 -7.11
C PRO A 52 -10.25 -4.35 -5.69
N CYS A 53 -9.11 -3.67 -5.60
CA CYS A 53 -8.56 -3.15 -4.36
C CYS A 53 -9.55 -2.19 -3.68
N ALA A 54 -9.56 -2.15 -2.35
CA ALA A 54 -10.29 -1.12 -1.63
C ALA A 54 -9.64 0.26 -1.86
N ASN A 55 -10.40 1.34 -1.70
CA ASN A 55 -9.96 2.70 -2.06
C ASN A 55 -9.10 3.41 -1.01
N ASN A 56 -8.76 2.74 0.08
CA ASN A 56 -8.05 3.26 1.24
C ASN A 56 -6.89 2.35 1.70
N ILE A 57 -6.20 1.73 0.75
CA ILE A 57 -5.16 0.73 0.95
C ILE A 57 -3.78 1.29 0.64
N VAL A 58 -2.84 0.98 1.53
CA VAL A 58 -1.40 1.01 1.28
C VAL A 58 -0.95 -0.44 1.26
N ASP A 59 -0.80 -1.02 0.07
CA ASP A 59 -0.37 -2.41 -0.06
C ASP A 59 1.15 -2.48 0.06
N ALA A 60 1.64 -3.20 1.06
CA ALA A 60 2.98 -3.01 1.59
C ALA A 60 3.82 -4.27 1.54
N SER A 61 5.03 -4.15 0.99
CA SER A 61 6.00 -5.25 0.95
C SER A 61 6.31 -5.80 2.36
N PRO A 62 6.68 -7.10 2.51
CA PRO A 62 7.05 -7.70 3.78
C PRO A 62 8.09 -6.92 4.60
N ALA A 63 9.00 -6.21 3.91
CA ALA A 63 10.00 -5.37 4.55
C ALA A 63 9.38 -4.17 5.31
N VAL A 64 8.27 -3.62 4.83
CA VAL A 64 7.52 -2.53 5.52
C VAL A 64 6.88 -3.09 6.79
N TRP A 65 6.21 -4.24 6.70
CA TRP A 65 5.62 -4.94 7.84
C TRP A 65 6.65 -5.23 8.93
N ASN A 66 7.79 -5.82 8.55
CA ASN A 66 8.89 -6.12 9.46
C ASN A 66 9.47 -4.87 10.13
N ALA A 67 9.63 -3.76 9.40
CA ALA A 67 10.14 -2.50 9.94
C ALA A 67 9.17 -1.87 10.95
N LEU A 68 7.86 -2.00 10.72
CA LEU A 68 6.81 -1.60 11.66
C LEU A 68 6.62 -2.59 12.81
N GLY A 69 7.27 -3.75 12.76
CA GLY A 69 7.12 -4.82 13.76
C GLY A 69 5.69 -5.34 13.85
N LEU A 70 5.03 -5.46 12.69
CA LEU A 70 3.68 -5.99 12.56
C LEU A 70 3.71 -7.48 12.20
N ASP A 71 2.70 -8.23 12.64
CA ASP A 71 2.55 -9.63 12.28
C ASP A 71 1.84 -9.76 10.93
N GLN A 72 2.56 -10.29 9.94
CA GLN A 72 2.04 -10.47 8.58
C GLN A 72 0.88 -11.49 8.52
N ASN A 73 0.73 -12.36 9.53
CA ASN A 73 -0.36 -13.34 9.57
C ASN A 73 -1.73 -12.70 9.87
N VAL A 74 -1.76 -11.47 10.37
CA VAL A 74 -3.02 -10.70 10.57
C VAL A 74 -3.59 -10.24 9.23
N GLY A 75 -2.73 -10.04 8.22
CA GLY A 75 -3.10 -9.67 6.85
C GLY A 75 -3.41 -8.18 6.66
N MET A 76 -4.11 -7.52 7.59
CA MET A 76 -4.42 -6.09 7.52
C MET A 76 -4.28 -5.39 8.87
N GLU A 77 -3.73 -4.18 8.86
CA GLU A 77 -3.47 -3.39 10.06
C GLU A 77 -3.91 -1.93 9.89
N GLY A 78 -4.32 -1.31 10.99
CA GLY A 78 -4.63 0.11 11.03
C GLY A 78 -3.37 0.97 10.99
N ILE A 79 -3.22 1.78 9.95
CA ILE A 79 -2.06 2.66 9.76
C ILE A 79 -2.48 4.13 9.59
N THR A 80 -1.52 5.04 9.75
CA THR A 80 -1.58 6.38 9.15
C THR A 80 -0.42 6.56 8.19
N TRP A 81 -0.60 7.41 7.18
CA TRP A 81 0.49 7.76 6.28
C TRP A 81 0.42 9.23 5.85
N SER A 82 1.56 9.76 5.44
CA SER A 82 1.68 11.10 4.85
C SER A 82 2.67 11.10 3.71
N ASP A 83 2.49 12.03 2.77
CA ASP A 83 3.56 12.41 1.85
C ASP A 83 4.77 12.94 2.65
N GLU A 84 5.95 12.84 2.05
CA GLU A 84 7.16 13.54 2.52
C GLU A 84 7.17 15.01 2.08
#